data_AF-A0A1B6DUS3-F1
#
_entry.id   AF-A0A1B6DUS3-F1
#
_cell.length_a   1.000
_cell.length_b   1.000
_cell.length_c   1.000
_cell.angle_alpha   90.00
_cell.angle_beta   90.00
_cell.angle_gamma   90.00
#
_symmetry.space_group_name_H-M   'P 1'
#
loop_
_entity.id
_entity.type
_entity.pdbx_description
1 polymer ?
#
loop_
_entity_poly.entity_id
_entity_poly.type
_entity_poly.pdbx_seq_one_letter_code
_entity_poly.pdbx_strand_id
1 'polypeptide(L)'
;MGLGYFTIEELKYDLNTGRCATNRPWHYKVPGAKDIPIDFRVYFKKNSDNPLGILRTKAVAEPPLCMTSTILFAIRQAVASARLDMSLKNEWFKFDPPYTTENIFLTAQ
;
A
#
# COMPACT_ATOMS: atom_id res chain seq x y z
N MET A 1 -7.45 2.11 4.58
CA MET A 1 -7.39 2.95 3.37
C MET A 1 -6.06 2.76 2.67
N GLY A 2 -4.92 3.19 3.25
CA GLY A 2 -3.63 3.15 2.54
C GLY A 2 -3.22 1.77 2.06
N LEU A 3 -3.50 0.72 2.83
CA LEU A 3 -3.20 -0.66 2.44
C LEU A 3 -3.79 -0.97 1.06
N GLY A 4 -5.08 -0.71 0.89
CA GLY A 4 -5.77 -0.97 -0.37
C GLY A 4 -5.24 -0.11 -1.51
N TYR A 5 -5.12 1.19 -1.26
CA TYR A 5 -4.55 2.16 -2.21
C TYR A 5 -3.22 1.70 -2.83
N PHE A 6 -2.36 1.05 -2.03
CA PHE A 6 -1.04 0.64 -2.47
C PHE A 6 -0.93 -0.80 -2.98
N THR A 7 -1.90 -1.69 -2.70
CA THR A 7 -1.76 -3.12 -3.04
C THR A 7 -2.85 -3.68 -3.93
N ILE A 8 -4.10 -3.23 -3.82
CA ILE A 8 -5.24 -3.89 -4.49
C ILE A 8 -6.21 -2.94 -5.20
N GLU A 9 -6.30 -1.69 -4.76
CA GLU A 9 -7.20 -0.71 -5.33
C GLU A 9 -6.57 -0.16 -6.62
N GLU A 10 -7.10 -0.58 -7.76
CA GLU A 10 -6.62 -0.20 -9.08
C GLU A 10 -7.74 0.40 -9.92
N LEU A 11 -7.50 1.58 -10.48
CA LEU A 11 -8.42 2.24 -11.41
C LEU A 11 -7.98 1.95 -12.85
N LYS A 12 -8.81 1.25 -13.61
CA LYS A 12 -8.59 0.99 -15.04
C LYS A 12 -9.53 1.82 -15.87
N TYR A 13 -8.98 2.51 -16.86
CA TYR A 13 -9.72 3.33 -17.81
C TYR A 13 -9.53 2.77 -19.23
N ASP A 14 -10.60 2.80 -20.02
CA ASP A 14 -10.52 2.53 -21.45
C ASP A 14 -9.76 3.66 -22.13
N LEU A 15 -8.69 3.33 -22.85
CA LEU A 15 -7.82 4.30 -23.52
C LEU A 15 -8.52 5.03 -24.69
N ASN A 16 -9.50 4.41 -25.33
CA ASN A 16 -10.20 4.99 -26.48
C ASN A 16 -11.36 5.89 -26.04
N THR A 17 -12.09 5.48 -24.99
CA THR A 17 -13.32 6.17 -24.56
C THR A 17 -13.14 7.00 -23.29
N GLY A 18 -12.06 6.80 -22.53
CA GLY A 18 -11.83 7.42 -21.22
C GLY A 18 -12.74 6.87 -20.11
N ARG A 19 -13.55 5.85 -20.39
CA ARG A 19 -14.52 5.31 -19.42
C ARG A 19 -13.81 4.50 -18.34
N CYS A 20 -14.19 4.71 -17.07
CA CYS A 20 -13.75 3.87 -15.97
C CYS A 20 -14.31 2.44 -16.10
N ALA A 21 -13.44 1.46 -16.32
CA ALA A 21 -13.77 0.04 -16.41
C ALA A 21 -14.00 -0.58 -15.03
N THR A 22 -13.31 -0.07 -14.00
CA THR A 22 -13.41 -0.52 -12.59
C THR A 22 -14.48 0.26 -11.82
N ASN A 23 -15.67 0.43 -12.40
CA ASN A 23 -16.75 1.24 -11.82
C ASN A 23 -17.73 0.44 -10.93
N ARG A 24 -17.41 -0.81 -10.59
CA ARG A 24 -18.28 -1.71 -9.81
C ARG A 24 -17.45 -2.50 -8.80
N PRO A 25 -18.03 -2.92 -7.65
CA PRO A 25 -17.33 -3.75 -6.64
C PRO A 25 -16.83 -5.11 -7.17
N TRP A 26 -17.39 -5.58 -8.29
CA TRP A 26 -16.91 -6.77 -8.96
C TRP A 26 -15.51 -6.57 -9.58
N HIS A 27 -15.20 -5.35 -10.01
CA HIS A 27 -13.95 -5.00 -10.71
C HIS A 27 -13.02 -4.12 -9.87
N TYR A 28 -13.55 -3.29 -8.97
CA TYR A 28 -12.77 -2.51 -8.01
C TYR A 28 -12.80 -3.21 -6.64
N LYS A 29 -11.62 -3.61 -6.15
CA LYS A 29 -11.48 -4.37 -4.91
C LYS A 29 -10.90 -3.51 -3.81
N VAL A 30 -11.66 -3.34 -2.74
CA VAL A 30 -11.21 -2.75 -1.48
C VAL A 30 -10.72 -3.82 -0.52
N PRO A 31 -9.88 -3.48 0.47
CA PRO A 31 -9.41 -4.45 1.46
C PRO A 31 -10.56 -5.09 2.21
N GLY A 32 -10.59 -6.42 2.23
CA GLY A 32 -11.47 -7.24 3.05
C GLY A 32 -10.82 -7.65 4.37
N ALA A 33 -11.55 -8.48 5.14
CA ALA A 33 -11.10 -8.95 6.45
C ALA A 33 -9.82 -9.81 6.42
N LYS A 34 -9.49 -10.41 5.27
CA LYS A 34 -8.30 -11.26 5.10
C LYS A 34 -7.06 -10.49 4.64
N ASP A 35 -7.21 -9.23 4.25
CA ASP A 35 -6.09 -8.43 3.74
C ASP A 35 -5.34 -7.70 4.85
N ILE A 36 -5.89 -7.66 6.07
CA ILE A 36 -5.24 -7.05 7.23
C ILE A 36 -3.97 -7.83 7.65
N PRO A 37 -2.95 -7.16 8.20
CA PRO A 37 -1.78 -7.86 8.74
C PRO A 37 -2.18 -8.87 9.83
N ILE A 38 -1.57 -10.07 9.78
CA ILE A 38 -1.83 -11.15 10.75
C ILE A 38 -1.49 -10.70 12.18
N ASP A 39 -0.37 -9.98 12.35
CA ASP A 39 0.00 -9.31 13.59
C ASP A 39 -0.10 -7.79 13.37
N PHE A 40 -1.13 -7.18 13.95
CA PHE A 40 -1.39 -5.75 13.81
C PHE A 40 -1.40 -5.06 15.18
N ARG A 41 -0.30 -4.38 15.50
CA ARG A 41 -0.09 -3.72 16.81
C ARG A 41 -0.19 -2.21 16.68
N VAL A 42 -0.98 -1.60 17.56
CA VAL A 42 -1.18 -0.16 17.63
C VAL A 42 -0.96 0.30 19.07
N TYR A 43 -0.15 1.34 19.24
CA TYR A 43 0.14 1.93 20.54
C TYR A 43 0.02 3.45 20.46
N PHE A 44 -0.61 4.04 21.46
CA PHE A 44 -0.55 5.48 21.68
C PHE A 44 0.64 5.84 22.54
N LYS A 45 1.33 6.94 22.19
CA LYS A 45 2.42 7.47 23.00
C LYS A 45 1.85 7.97 24.34
N LYS A 46 2.18 7.27 25.43
CA LYS A 46 1.80 7.66 26.80
C LYS A 46 2.52 8.95 27.21
N ASN A 47 1.89 9.73 28.09
CA ASN A 47 2.45 10.97 28.66
C ASN A 47 2.92 11.98 27.59
N SER A 48 2.27 11.99 26.42
CA SER A 48 2.52 12.99 25.38
C SER A 48 1.58 14.18 25.59
N ASP A 49 2.12 15.30 26.06
CA ASP A 49 1.34 16.53 26.17
C ASP A 49 1.18 17.24 24.81
N ASN A 50 0.09 17.96 24.62
CA ASN A 50 -0.13 18.86 23.49
C ASN A 50 -0.81 20.15 23.97
N PRO A 51 -0.03 21.14 24.45
CA PRO A 51 -0.60 22.34 25.08
C PRO A 51 -1.46 23.19 24.13
N LEU A 52 -1.27 23.05 22.82
CA LEU A 52 -2.03 23.77 21.79
C LEU A 52 -3.34 23.07 21.38
N GLY A 53 -3.48 21.78 21.68
CA GLY A 53 -4.67 21.01 21.32
C GLY A 53 -5.81 21.26 22.30
N ILE A 54 -7.04 21.34 21.80
CA ILE A 54 -8.25 21.32 22.65
C ILE A 54 -8.19 20.05 23.49
N LEU A 55 -8.24 20.19 24.82
CA LEU A 55 -8.10 19.08 25.75
C LEU A 55 -6.84 18.23 25.52
N ARG A 56 -5.75 18.84 25.02
CA ARG A 56 -4.48 18.18 24.70
C ARG A 56 -4.57 17.08 23.64
N THR A 57 -5.58 17.14 22.79
CA THR A 57 -5.81 16.17 21.70
C THR A 57 -4.93 16.44 20.48
N LYS A 58 -4.87 15.49 19.53
CA LYS A 58 -4.20 15.65 18.23
C LYS A 58 -5.12 15.11 17.12
N ALA A 59 -5.04 15.70 15.93
CA ALA A 59 -5.69 15.15 14.74
C ALA A 59 -5.00 13.84 14.33
N VAL A 60 -5.79 12.79 14.10
CA VAL A 60 -5.27 11.43 13.82
C VAL A 60 -5.85 10.79 12.57
N ALA A 61 -6.73 11.48 11.84
CA ALA A 61 -7.45 10.87 10.71
C ALA A 61 -6.50 10.52 9.54
N GLU A 62 -5.73 11.50 9.07
CA GLU A 62 -4.87 11.36 7.90
C GLU A 62 -3.44 10.87 8.20
N PRO A 63 -2.74 11.31 9.27
CA PRO A 63 -1.34 10.95 9.48
C PRO A 63 -1.01 9.43 9.44
N PRO A 64 -1.86 8.53 9.97
CA PRO A 64 -1.62 7.09 9.88
C PRO A 64 -1.63 6.55 8.45
N LEU A 65 -2.27 7.23 7.50
CA LEU A 65 -2.29 6.81 6.09
C LEU A 65 -0.87 6.72 5.52
N CYS A 66 -0.03 7.71 5.85
CA CYS A 66 1.36 7.78 5.41
C CYS A 66 2.22 6.60 5.91
N MET A 67 1.85 6.00 7.05
CA MET A 67 2.55 4.82 7.59
C MET A 67 2.43 3.60 6.68
N THR A 68 1.44 3.57 5.79
CA THR A 68 1.27 2.46 4.83
C THR A 68 2.41 2.38 3.81
N SER A 69 3.23 3.43 3.65
CA SER A 69 4.46 3.38 2.85
C SER A 69 5.41 2.24 3.27
N THR A 70 5.35 1.81 4.53
CA THR A 70 6.09 0.64 5.03
C THR A 70 5.81 -0.64 4.23
N ILE A 71 4.55 -0.86 3.82
CA ILE A 71 4.15 -2.03 3.01
C ILE A 71 4.76 -1.96 1.62
N LEU A 72 4.87 -0.76 1.04
CA LEU A 72 5.49 -0.56 -0.28
C LEU A 72 6.94 -1.05 -0.27
N PHE A 73 7.70 -0.62 0.74
CA PHE A 73 9.10 -1.00 0.89
C PHE A 73 9.26 -2.48 1.22
N ALA A 74 8.36 -3.06 2.02
CA ALA A 74 8.39 -4.49 2.34
C ALA A 74 8.21 -5.36 1.08
N ILE A 75 7.23 -5.05 0.23
CA ILE A 75 7.00 -5.78 -1.03
C ILE A 75 8.18 -5.58 -1.98
N ARG A 76 8.68 -4.35 -2.14
CA ARG A 76 9.85 -4.07 -2.98
C ARG A 76 11.09 -4.86 -2.53
N GLN A 77 11.34 -4.94 -1.23
CA GLN A 77 12.45 -5.72 -0.66
C GLN A 77 12.28 -7.21 -0.95
N ALA A 78 11.06 -7.75 -0.83
CA ALA A 78 10.77 -9.14 -1.14
C ALA A 78 11.02 -9.47 -2.62
N VAL A 79 10.56 -8.60 -3.53
CA VAL A 79 10.80 -8.74 -4.99
C VAL A 79 12.30 -8.62 -5.30
N ALA A 80 13.00 -7.66 -4.68
CA ALA A 80 14.44 -7.52 -4.85
C ALA A 80 15.18 -8.80 -4.42
N SER A 81 14.81 -9.40 -3.28
CA SER A 81 15.37 -10.67 -2.83
C SER A 81 15.12 -11.79 -3.83
N ALA A 82 13.89 -11.94 -4.33
CA ALA A 82 13.57 -12.97 -5.32
C ALA A 82 14.38 -12.81 -6.62
N ARG A 83 14.63 -11.57 -7.06
CA ARG A 83 15.47 -11.27 -8.23
C ARG A 83 16.93 -11.67 -8.01
N LEU A 84 17.46 -11.46 -6.80
CA LEU A 84 18.81 -11.88 -6.44
C LEU A 84 18.95 -13.40 -6.47
N ASP A 85 17.94 -14.14 -6.00
CA ASP A 85 17.93 -15.61 -6.04
C ASP A 85 17.96 -16.15 -7.48
N MET A 86 17.41 -15.39 -8.44
CA MET A 86 17.49 -15.68 -9.88
C MET A 86 18.80 -15.21 -10.53
N SER A 87 19.79 -14.79 -9.75
CA SER A 87 21.07 -14.24 -10.23
C SER A 87 20.93 -13.00 -11.13
N LEU A 88 19.83 -12.25 -10.99
CA LEU A 88 19.68 -10.96 -11.64
C LEU A 88 20.56 -9.92 -10.94
N LYS A 89 20.90 -8.85 -11.67
CA LYS A 89 21.71 -7.76 -11.12
C LYS A 89 20.99 -7.06 -9.97
N ASN A 90 21.75 -6.77 -8.91
CA ASN A 90 21.28 -5.95 -7.80
C ASN A 90 21.26 -4.47 -8.18
N GLU A 91 20.28 -4.08 -8.99
CA GLU A 91 20.13 -2.72 -9.47
C GLU A 91 18.72 -2.17 -9.21
N TRP A 92 18.59 -0.85 -9.32
CA TRP A 92 17.29 -0.21 -9.20
C TRP A 92 16.37 -0.65 -10.35
N PHE A 93 15.24 -1.28 -10.00
CA PHE A 93 14.20 -1.64 -10.95
C PHE A 93 12.96 -0.76 -10.78
N LYS A 94 12.29 -0.47 -11.90
CA LYS A 94 11.02 0.26 -11.92
C LYS A 94 9.94 -0.64 -11.33
N PHE A 95 9.24 -0.14 -10.30
CA PHE A 95 8.16 -0.86 -9.63
C PHE A 95 7.20 0.15 -9.04
N ASP A 96 6.21 0.51 -9.84
CA ASP A 96 5.24 1.55 -9.52
C ASP A 96 4.00 0.93 -8.85
N PRO A 97 3.40 1.62 -7.87
CA PRO A 97 2.12 1.20 -7.29
C PRO A 97 0.96 1.36 -8.28
N PRO A 98 -0.15 0.62 -8.11
CA PRO A 98 -0.40 -0.33 -7.02
C PRO A 98 0.35 -1.65 -7.19
N TYR A 99 0.83 -2.21 -6.08
CA TYR A 99 1.51 -3.51 -6.03
C TYR A 99 0.52 -4.68 -6.04
N THR A 100 -0.23 -4.76 -7.14
CA THR A 100 -1.12 -5.89 -7.43
C THR A 100 -0.32 -7.17 -7.63
N THR A 101 -1.00 -8.31 -7.54
CA THR A 101 -0.39 -9.62 -7.80
C THR A 101 0.24 -9.71 -9.19
N GLU A 102 -0.41 -9.13 -10.19
CA GLU A 102 0.07 -9.03 -11.57
C GLU A 102 1.39 -8.23 -11.64
N ASN A 103 1.41 -7.02 -11.06
CA ASN A 103 2.60 -6.16 -11.09
C ASN A 103 3.77 -6.79 -10.33
N ILE A 104 3.51 -7.42 -9.18
CA ILE A 104 4.53 -8.16 -8.42
C ILE A 104 5.12 -9.28 -9.27
N PHE A 105 4.26 -10.09 -9.91
CA PHE A 105 4.69 -11.22 -10.72
C PHE A 105 5.52 -10.80 -11.93
N LEU A 106 5.08 -9.78 -12.66
CA LEU A 106 5.78 -9.27 -13.84
C LEU A 106 7.13 -8.62 -13.47
N THR A 107 7.23 -8.00 -12.29
CA THR A 107 8.47 -7.32 -11.85
C THR A 107 9.48 -8.28 -11.24
N ALA A 108 9.04 -9.44 -10.76
CA ALA A 108 9.94 -10.44 -10.18
C ALA A 108 10.84 -11.12 -11.23
N GLN A 109 10.36 -11.25 -12.48
CA GLN A 109 11.10 -11.85 -13.61
C GLN A 109 12.27 -10.99 -14.08
#